data_AF-A0A9R1RCX1-F1
#
_entry.id   AF-A0A9R1RCX1-F1
#
_cell.length_a   1.000
_cell.length_b   1.000
_cell.length_c   1.000
_cell.angle_alpha   90.00
_cell.angle_beta   90.00
_cell.angle_gamma   90.00
#
_symmetry.space_group_name_H-M   'P 1'
#
loop_
_entity.id
_entity.type
_entity.pdbx_description
1 polymer ?
#
loop_
_entity_poly.entity_id
_entity_poly.type
_entity_poly.pdbx_seq_one_letter_code
_entity_poly.pdbx_strand_id
1 'polypeptide(L)'
;MEMITNVSEYERLVKEKLPKMVYDYYASGAEDQWTLNENREAFSRILFNLPPHLVLENFAALDLGKMDKDVKWLQTITSLPILVKGVMTAEDTRIAIEYGAAGIIVSNHGARQLDYVPATISCLEEVVREAKGRLPVFLDGGVRRGTDVFKALALGAAGVFIGRPVLYSLAVDGEAGVRKVLQMLRDELELAMALSGCPSLRDITRAHVVTDGDRIRRARL
;
A
#
# COMPACT_ATOMS: atom_id res chain seq x y z
N MET A 1 22.33 -3.73 -23.79
CA MET A 1 21.15 -4.06 -22.96
C MET A 1 20.17 -2.91 -23.12
N GLU A 2 18.87 -3.18 -23.28
CA GLU A 2 17.89 -2.10 -23.43
C GLU A 2 17.81 -1.24 -22.16
N MET A 3 17.49 0.04 -22.33
CA MET A 3 17.34 0.94 -21.20
C MET A 3 16.00 0.66 -20.50
N ILE A 4 16.04 -0.08 -19.39
CA ILE A 4 14.85 -0.24 -18.52
C ILE A 4 14.37 1.16 -18.08
N THR A 5 13.09 1.45 -18.29
CA THR A 5 12.45 2.75 -18.02
C THR A 5 11.38 2.68 -16.93
N ASN A 6 10.87 1.50 -16.60
CA ASN A 6 9.79 1.33 -15.63
C ASN A 6 9.89 0.02 -14.84
N VAL A 7 9.19 -0.03 -13.71
CA VAL A 7 9.16 -1.21 -12.82
C VAL A 7 8.57 -2.46 -13.50
N SER A 8 7.61 -2.29 -14.42
CA SER A 8 6.94 -3.38 -15.12
C SER A 8 7.84 -4.13 -16.12
N GLU A 9 8.99 -3.56 -16.50
CA GLU A 9 10.02 -4.26 -17.28
C GLU A 9 10.79 -5.28 -16.44
N TYR A 10 11.02 -5.02 -15.16
CA TYR A 10 11.56 -6.04 -14.25
C TYR A 10 10.57 -7.20 -14.02
N GLU A 11 9.24 -6.96 -13.99
CA GLU A 11 8.25 -8.04 -13.94
C GLU A 11 8.29 -8.95 -15.20
N ARG A 12 8.73 -8.41 -16.36
CA ARG A 12 8.92 -9.19 -17.60
C ARG A 12 10.26 -9.94 -17.61
N LEU A 13 11.36 -9.23 -17.41
CA LEU A 13 12.73 -9.76 -17.52
C LEU A 13 13.05 -10.84 -16.48
N VAL A 14 12.45 -10.79 -15.28
CA VAL A 14 12.71 -11.78 -14.23
C VAL A 14 12.27 -13.20 -14.62
N LYS A 15 11.28 -13.34 -15.51
CA LYS A 15 10.78 -14.63 -15.99
C LYS A 15 11.83 -15.43 -16.79
N GLU A 16 12.82 -14.74 -17.37
CA GLU A 16 13.95 -15.34 -18.08
C GLU A 16 15.15 -15.64 -17.16
N LYS A 17 15.11 -15.15 -15.91
CA LYS A 17 16.22 -15.21 -14.94
C LYS A 17 15.99 -16.24 -13.84
N LEU A 18 14.75 -16.42 -13.40
CA LEU A 18 14.40 -17.35 -12.32
C LEU A 18 13.93 -18.72 -12.87
N PRO A 19 14.32 -19.84 -12.23
CA PRO A 19 13.70 -21.14 -12.50
C PRO A 19 12.19 -21.07 -12.31
N LYS A 20 11.40 -21.73 -13.18
CA LYS A 20 9.93 -21.57 -13.25
C LYS A 20 9.24 -21.65 -11.88
N MET A 21 9.56 -22.65 -11.05
CA MET A 21 9.00 -22.82 -9.70
C MET A 21 9.24 -21.59 -8.80
N VAL A 22 10.44 -21.00 -8.87
CA VAL A 22 10.83 -19.83 -8.07
C VAL A 22 10.15 -18.57 -8.59
N TYR A 23 10.07 -18.41 -9.93
CA TYR A 23 9.29 -17.33 -10.54
C TYR A 23 7.82 -17.41 -10.13
N ASP A 24 7.17 -18.57 -10.32
CA ASP A 24 5.76 -18.80 -10.00
C ASP A 24 5.48 -18.48 -8.53
N TYR A 25 6.35 -18.96 -7.62
CA TYR A 25 6.21 -18.74 -6.17
C TYR A 25 6.17 -17.26 -5.79
N TYR A 26 6.96 -16.38 -6.42
CA TYR A 26 6.95 -14.94 -6.13
C TYR A 26 5.90 -14.17 -6.95
N ALA A 27 5.63 -14.62 -8.17
CA ALA A 27 4.65 -13.99 -9.05
C ALA A 27 3.21 -14.19 -8.57
N SER A 28 2.90 -15.35 -7.98
CA SER A 28 1.52 -15.74 -7.68
C SER A 28 0.85 -14.95 -6.55
N GLY A 29 -0.47 -14.89 -6.61
CA GLY A 29 -1.33 -14.66 -5.46
C GLY A 29 -1.76 -15.97 -4.78
N ALA A 30 -2.80 -15.88 -3.95
CA ALA A 30 -3.64 -16.99 -3.52
C ALA A 30 -4.57 -17.45 -4.68
N GLU A 31 -5.22 -18.61 -4.50
CA GLU A 31 -6.32 -19.16 -5.32
C GLU A 31 -6.29 -18.82 -6.83
N ASP A 32 -7.32 -18.15 -7.36
CA ASP A 32 -7.39 -17.70 -8.77
C ASP A 32 -6.74 -16.32 -9.00
N GLN A 33 -6.25 -15.70 -7.93
CA GLN A 33 -5.45 -14.47 -7.89
C GLN A 33 -6.28 -13.21 -8.15
N TRP A 34 -7.59 -13.23 -7.90
CA TRP A 34 -8.47 -12.08 -8.04
C TRP A 34 -7.95 -10.85 -7.27
N THR A 35 -7.59 -11.01 -5.99
CA THR A 35 -7.04 -9.95 -5.12
C THR A 35 -5.67 -9.47 -5.61
N LEU A 36 -4.89 -10.29 -6.32
CA LEU A 36 -3.60 -9.83 -6.87
C LEU A 36 -3.82 -8.86 -8.04
N ASN A 37 -4.85 -9.11 -8.84
CA ASN A 37 -5.25 -8.22 -9.92
C ASN A 37 -5.94 -6.96 -9.37
N GLU A 38 -6.86 -7.10 -8.42
CA GLU A 38 -7.51 -5.98 -7.73
C GLU A 38 -6.48 -5.09 -6.98
N ASN A 39 -5.47 -5.67 -6.33
CA ASN A 39 -4.34 -4.91 -5.76
C ASN A 39 -3.58 -4.06 -6.80
N ARG A 40 -3.47 -4.52 -8.05
CA ARG A 40 -2.83 -3.74 -9.13
C ARG A 40 -3.77 -2.64 -9.63
N GLU A 41 -5.04 -2.98 -9.86
CA GLU A 41 -6.01 -2.07 -10.49
C GLU A 41 -6.62 -1.02 -9.55
N ALA A 42 -6.72 -1.25 -8.25
CA ALA A 42 -7.30 -0.26 -7.34
C ALA A 42 -6.55 1.09 -7.34
N PHE A 43 -5.23 1.06 -7.59
CA PHE A 43 -4.43 2.28 -7.77
C PHE A 43 -4.79 3.04 -9.05
N SER A 44 -5.24 2.38 -10.12
CA SER A 44 -5.65 3.03 -11.37
C SER A 44 -6.99 3.77 -11.20
N ARG A 45 -7.89 3.24 -10.38
CA ARG A 45 -9.19 3.85 -10.09
C ARG A 45 -9.11 5.13 -9.26
N ILE A 46 -8.10 5.28 -8.38
CA ILE A 46 -7.86 6.53 -7.65
C ILE A 46 -7.23 7.57 -8.60
N LEU A 47 -7.91 8.71 -8.82
CA LEU A 47 -7.47 9.76 -9.74
C LEU A 47 -7.15 11.09 -9.03
N PHE A 48 -6.39 11.96 -9.69
CA PHE A 48 -6.08 13.31 -9.22
C PHE A 48 -7.29 14.24 -9.33
N ASN A 49 -7.33 15.31 -8.53
CA ASN A 49 -8.51 16.17 -8.33
C ASN A 49 -8.27 17.64 -8.73
N LEU A 50 -9.34 18.31 -9.18
CA LEU A 50 -9.43 19.78 -9.36
C LEU A 50 -10.71 20.28 -8.64
N PRO A 51 -10.76 21.53 -8.14
CA PRO A 51 -11.71 21.92 -7.06
C PRO A 51 -13.01 22.60 -7.53
N PRO A 52 -14.08 22.71 -6.68
CA PRO A 52 -14.55 21.88 -5.54
C PRO A 52 -15.99 21.27 -5.82
N HIS A 53 -16.73 20.50 -4.99
CA HIS A 53 -17.21 20.64 -3.58
C HIS A 53 -17.78 19.29 -2.96
N LEU A 54 -17.79 19.14 -1.60
CA LEU A 54 -18.50 18.22 -0.61
C LEU A 54 -18.69 16.65 -0.86
N VAL A 55 -18.28 15.63 -0.03
CA VAL A 55 -18.68 14.95 1.30
C VAL A 55 -20.13 14.39 1.46
N LEU A 56 -20.57 13.28 2.13
CA LEU A 56 -20.21 12.28 3.24
C LEU A 56 -20.84 10.85 2.93
N GLU A 57 -20.81 9.67 3.63
CA GLU A 57 -19.90 8.72 4.39
C GLU A 57 -20.55 7.26 4.37
N ASN A 58 -20.55 6.22 5.27
CA ASN A 58 -20.02 5.77 6.61
C ASN A 58 -20.25 4.19 6.83
N PHE A 59 -20.03 3.59 8.04
CA PHE A 59 -20.34 2.19 8.59
C PHE A 59 -19.33 1.00 8.53
N ALA A 60 -19.49 -0.06 9.39
CA ALA A 60 -18.38 -0.82 10.05
C ALA A 60 -18.63 -2.30 10.58
N ALA A 61 -17.60 -2.91 11.23
CA ALA A 61 -17.56 -4.02 12.25
C ALA A 61 -17.28 -5.52 11.91
N LEU A 62 -16.26 -6.13 12.57
CA LEU A 62 -16.01 -7.59 12.78
C LEU A 62 -14.99 -7.89 13.92
N ASP A 63 -14.78 -9.17 14.32
CA ASP A 63 -14.10 -9.62 15.57
C ASP A 63 -12.73 -10.32 15.37
N LEU A 64 -11.84 -10.26 16.38
CA LEU A 64 -10.36 -10.23 16.25
C LEU A 64 -9.54 -10.90 17.38
N GLY A 65 -10.16 -11.71 18.25
CA GLY A 65 -9.60 -12.23 19.52
C GLY A 65 -8.37 -13.18 19.51
N LYS A 66 -7.35 -12.93 18.67
CA LYS A 66 -6.02 -13.58 18.70
C LYS A 66 -4.82 -12.62 18.71
N MET A 67 -4.99 -11.37 18.27
CA MET A 67 -3.90 -10.38 18.21
C MET A 67 -3.53 -9.79 19.59
N ASP A 68 -4.38 -10.04 20.60
CA ASP A 68 -4.32 -9.49 21.95
C ASP A 68 -3.06 -9.90 22.74
N LYS A 69 -2.75 -11.20 22.71
CA LYS A 69 -1.69 -11.80 23.53
C LYS A 69 -0.30 -11.53 22.97
N ASP A 70 -0.16 -11.65 21.65
CA ASP A 70 1.16 -11.62 21.00
C ASP A 70 1.80 -10.23 21.08
N VAL A 71 1.04 -9.14 20.86
CA VAL A 71 1.57 -7.77 20.99
C VAL A 71 2.00 -7.48 22.43
N LYS A 72 1.22 -7.93 23.43
CA LYS A 72 1.55 -7.74 24.86
C LYS A 72 2.74 -8.59 25.31
N TRP A 73 2.86 -9.82 24.80
CA TRP A 73 4.01 -10.68 25.06
C TRP A 73 5.29 -10.14 24.39
N LEU A 74 5.22 -9.69 23.15
CA LEU A 74 6.36 -9.05 22.48
C LEU A 74 6.86 -7.82 23.27
N GLN A 75 5.95 -7.00 23.81
CA GLN A 75 6.29 -5.86 24.68
C GLN A 75 7.02 -6.24 25.98
N THR A 76 7.02 -7.50 26.44
CA THR A 76 7.82 -7.92 27.60
C THR A 76 9.22 -8.45 27.24
N ILE A 77 9.46 -8.77 25.96
CA ILE A 77 10.74 -9.34 25.47
C ILE A 77 11.51 -8.42 24.53
N THR A 78 10.94 -7.30 24.08
CA THR A 78 11.65 -6.25 23.33
C THR A 78 11.20 -4.84 23.69
N SER A 79 12.14 -3.90 23.66
CA SER A 79 11.90 -2.46 23.76
C SER A 79 11.75 -1.77 22.39
N LEU A 80 11.85 -2.52 21.30
CA LEU A 80 11.72 -1.99 19.94
C LEU A 80 10.25 -1.67 19.59
N PRO A 81 9.99 -0.67 18.74
CA PRO A 81 8.66 -0.38 18.22
C PRO A 81 8.04 -1.59 17.48
N ILE A 82 6.95 -2.12 18.02
CA ILE A 82 6.20 -3.23 17.40
C ILE A 82 5.17 -2.66 16.43
N LEU A 83 5.30 -3.00 15.14
CA LEU A 83 4.36 -2.63 14.09
C LEU A 83 3.48 -3.84 13.75
N VAL A 84 2.15 -3.65 13.69
CA VAL A 84 1.22 -4.70 13.28
C VAL A 84 1.03 -4.65 11.76
N LYS A 85 1.36 -5.75 11.06
CA LYS A 85 1.20 -5.90 9.61
C LYS A 85 0.12 -6.91 9.29
N GLY A 86 -0.86 -6.51 8.48
CA GLY A 86 -2.03 -7.34 8.15
C GLY A 86 -3.37 -6.64 8.37
N VAL A 87 -3.37 -5.53 9.13
CA VAL A 87 -4.54 -4.69 9.38
C VAL A 87 -5.19 -4.26 8.07
N MET A 88 -6.50 -4.46 7.95
CA MET A 88 -7.28 -4.03 6.78
C MET A 88 -8.62 -3.39 7.16
N THR A 89 -8.90 -3.21 8.44
CA THR A 89 -10.18 -2.68 8.95
C THR A 89 -9.97 -1.58 10.00
N ALA A 90 -11.02 -0.82 10.30
CA ALA A 90 -11.04 0.08 11.45
C ALA A 90 -10.96 -0.70 12.79
N GLU A 91 -11.57 -1.88 12.89
CA GLU A 91 -11.60 -2.70 14.09
C GLU A 91 -10.22 -3.24 14.46
N ASP A 92 -9.49 -3.79 13.48
CA ASP A 92 -8.07 -4.18 13.57
C ASP A 92 -7.21 -3.00 14.05
N THR A 93 -7.50 -1.80 13.53
CA THR A 93 -6.79 -0.57 13.86
C THR A 93 -6.99 -0.18 15.32
N ARG A 94 -8.25 -0.20 15.79
CA ARG A 94 -8.60 0.12 17.18
C ARG A 94 -7.92 -0.84 18.15
N ILE A 95 -7.99 -2.14 17.87
CA ILE A 95 -7.37 -3.17 18.70
C ILE A 95 -5.84 -3.04 18.70
N ALA A 96 -5.19 -2.87 17.55
CA ALA A 96 -3.75 -2.64 17.50
C ALA A 96 -3.32 -1.44 18.36
N ILE A 97 -4.11 -0.36 18.41
CA ILE A 97 -3.87 0.81 19.27
C ILE A 97 -4.11 0.50 20.76
N GLU A 98 -5.18 -0.22 21.12
CA GLU A 98 -5.49 -0.60 22.50
C GLU A 98 -4.43 -1.52 23.11
N TYR A 99 -3.89 -2.45 22.32
CA TYR A 99 -2.78 -3.31 22.74
C TYR A 99 -1.41 -2.63 22.64
N GLY A 100 -1.34 -1.39 22.13
CA GLY A 100 -0.14 -0.54 22.16
C GLY A 100 0.87 -0.80 21.05
N ALA A 101 0.41 -1.13 19.84
CA ALA A 101 1.24 -1.11 18.65
C ALA A 101 1.83 0.29 18.42
N ALA A 102 3.11 0.35 18.03
CA ALA A 102 3.80 1.60 17.73
C ALA A 102 3.57 2.09 16.29
N GLY A 103 2.85 1.31 15.47
CA GLY A 103 2.49 1.62 14.09
C GLY A 103 1.73 0.46 13.44
N ILE A 104 1.15 0.72 12.27
CA ILE A 104 0.35 -0.25 11.51
C ILE A 104 0.82 -0.30 10.06
N ILE A 105 0.78 -1.47 9.43
CA ILE A 105 1.04 -1.64 7.99
C ILE A 105 -0.19 -2.30 7.35
N VAL A 106 -0.92 -1.54 6.53
CA VAL A 106 -2.08 -2.00 5.75
C VAL A 106 -1.61 -2.97 4.66
N SER A 107 -2.12 -4.21 4.69
CA SER A 107 -1.47 -5.32 3.98
C SER A 107 -2.36 -6.56 3.85
N ASN A 108 -2.72 -6.96 2.63
CA ASN A 108 -3.21 -8.33 2.31
C ASN A 108 -2.06 -9.31 1.96
N HIS A 109 -0.86 -9.05 2.47
CA HIS A 109 0.38 -9.80 2.15
C HIS A 109 0.69 -9.80 0.63
N GLY A 110 0.25 -8.75 -0.09
CA GLY A 110 0.35 -8.70 -1.55
C GLY A 110 -0.51 -9.77 -2.26
N ALA A 111 -1.71 -10.02 -1.74
CA ALA A 111 -2.68 -11.05 -2.16
C ALA A 111 -2.15 -12.49 -2.06
N ARG A 112 -1.54 -12.86 -0.93
CA ARG A 112 -0.92 -14.20 -0.73
C ARG A 112 -1.45 -14.96 0.49
N GLN A 113 -2.61 -14.56 1.00
CA GLN A 113 -3.26 -15.18 2.16
C GLN A 113 -4.71 -15.53 1.80
N LEU A 114 -5.68 -14.70 2.20
CA LEU A 114 -7.05 -14.81 1.72
C LEU A 114 -7.19 -14.12 0.35
N ASP A 115 -7.91 -14.75 -0.58
CA ASP A 115 -8.32 -14.14 -1.84
C ASP A 115 -9.76 -13.55 -1.73
N TYR A 116 -10.26 -12.91 -2.78
CA TYR A 116 -11.53 -12.15 -2.79
C TYR A 116 -11.67 -11.08 -1.69
N VAL A 117 -10.55 -10.55 -1.18
CA VAL A 117 -10.53 -9.41 -0.25
C VAL A 117 -10.27 -8.09 -0.99
N PRO A 118 -10.59 -6.91 -0.41
CA PRO A 118 -10.30 -5.63 -1.04
C PRO A 118 -8.80 -5.38 -1.28
N ALA A 119 -8.48 -4.50 -2.23
CA ALA A 119 -7.14 -3.96 -2.36
C ALA A 119 -6.74 -3.14 -1.12
N THR A 120 -5.46 -3.20 -0.75
CA THR A 120 -4.93 -2.51 0.44
C THR A 120 -5.12 -0.99 0.40
N ILE A 121 -5.05 -0.39 -0.78
CA ILE A 121 -5.26 1.05 -0.98
C ILE A 121 -6.72 1.48 -0.78
N SER A 122 -7.67 0.57 -0.94
CA SER A 122 -9.09 0.80 -0.64
C SER A 122 -9.36 0.81 0.86
N CYS A 123 -8.69 -0.08 1.62
CA CYS A 123 -8.76 -0.14 3.09
C CYS A 123 -8.00 0.99 3.80
N LEU A 124 -7.02 1.63 3.14
CA LEU A 124 -6.13 2.59 3.80
C LEU A 124 -6.88 3.75 4.46
N GLU A 125 -7.90 4.31 3.79
CA GLU A 125 -8.58 5.50 4.27
C GLU A 125 -9.37 5.25 5.58
N GLU A 126 -9.98 4.07 5.78
CA GLU A 126 -10.65 3.75 7.05
C GLU A 126 -9.66 3.46 8.20
N VAL A 127 -8.56 2.77 7.92
CA VAL A 127 -7.46 2.55 8.88
C VAL A 127 -6.89 3.88 9.35
N VAL A 128 -6.59 4.81 8.44
CA VAL A 128 -6.12 6.16 8.78
C VAL A 128 -7.15 6.94 9.61
N ARG A 129 -8.44 6.84 9.26
CA ARG A 129 -9.54 7.52 9.97
C ARG A 129 -9.78 7.00 11.37
N GLU A 130 -9.58 5.71 11.64
CA GLU A 130 -9.68 5.16 13.00
C GLU A 130 -8.39 5.40 13.81
N ALA A 131 -7.22 5.40 13.15
CA ALA A 131 -5.95 5.67 13.79
C ALA A 131 -5.84 7.09 14.38
N LYS A 132 -6.49 8.09 13.78
CA LYS A 132 -6.67 9.46 14.33
C LYS A 132 -5.34 10.12 14.76
N GLY A 133 -4.26 9.80 14.06
CA GLY A 133 -2.90 10.27 14.38
C GLY A 133 -2.26 9.68 15.64
N ARG A 134 -2.90 8.70 16.31
CA ARG A 134 -2.38 8.05 17.53
C ARG A 134 -1.14 7.17 17.27
N LEU A 135 -1.00 6.68 16.03
CA LEU A 135 0.19 5.97 15.54
C LEU A 135 0.37 6.23 14.02
N PRO A 136 1.57 6.02 13.46
CA PRO A 136 1.78 6.04 12.01
C PRO A 136 1.16 4.81 11.33
N VAL A 137 0.41 5.05 10.26
CA VAL A 137 -0.11 4.03 9.35
C VAL A 137 0.76 3.99 8.10
N PHE A 138 1.20 2.81 7.68
CA PHE A 138 1.93 2.56 6.43
C PHE A 138 1.11 1.63 5.53
N LEU A 139 1.52 1.46 4.27
CA LEU A 139 0.85 0.54 3.33
C LEU A 139 1.85 -0.37 2.59
N ASP A 140 1.45 -1.61 2.31
CA ASP A 140 2.03 -2.46 1.28
C ASP A 140 0.95 -3.05 0.34
N GLY A 141 1.37 -3.82 -0.66
CA GLY A 141 0.46 -4.38 -1.67
C GLY A 141 0.20 -3.40 -2.82
N GLY A 142 0.09 -3.93 -4.04
CA GLY A 142 -0.23 -3.16 -5.25
C GLY A 142 0.87 -2.25 -5.80
N VAL A 143 1.44 -1.34 -4.99
CA VAL A 143 2.37 -0.26 -5.37
C VAL A 143 3.39 -0.68 -6.45
N ARG A 144 3.42 0.06 -7.57
CA ARG A 144 4.40 -0.09 -8.67
C ARG A 144 4.97 1.22 -9.20
N ARG A 145 4.36 2.35 -8.90
CA ARG A 145 4.74 3.68 -9.42
C ARG A 145 4.90 4.73 -8.34
N GLY A 146 5.66 5.78 -8.62
CA GLY A 146 5.72 6.98 -7.76
C GLY A 146 4.35 7.65 -7.58
N THR A 147 3.47 7.57 -8.58
CA THR A 147 2.06 7.99 -8.46
C THR A 147 1.26 7.17 -7.45
N ASP A 148 1.63 5.91 -7.23
CA ASP A 148 0.95 5.03 -6.28
C ASP A 148 1.40 5.37 -4.85
N VAL A 149 2.68 5.70 -4.69
CA VAL A 149 3.22 6.28 -3.45
C VAL A 149 2.50 7.60 -3.13
N PHE A 150 2.40 8.52 -4.10
CA PHE A 150 1.68 9.79 -3.93
C PHE A 150 0.24 9.57 -3.47
N LYS A 151 -0.50 8.63 -4.08
CA LYS A 151 -1.88 8.29 -3.71
C LYS A 151 -1.98 7.74 -2.28
N ALA A 152 -1.08 6.86 -1.88
CA ALA A 152 -1.04 6.34 -0.51
C ALA A 152 -0.73 7.43 0.52
N LEU A 153 0.24 8.31 0.24
CA LEU A 153 0.55 9.46 1.10
C LEU A 153 -0.64 10.43 1.21
N ALA A 154 -1.32 10.74 0.09
CA ALA A 154 -2.51 11.59 0.08
C ALA A 154 -3.69 11.00 0.85
N LEU A 155 -3.85 9.67 0.86
CA LEU A 155 -4.82 8.96 1.69
C LEU A 155 -4.40 8.85 3.17
N GLY A 156 -3.22 9.36 3.55
CA GLY A 156 -2.76 9.52 4.92
C GLY A 156 -1.78 8.46 5.42
N ALA A 157 -1.18 7.66 4.52
CA ALA A 157 -0.05 6.82 4.91
C ALA A 157 1.18 7.68 5.23
N ALA A 158 1.93 7.31 6.27
CA ALA A 158 3.25 7.86 6.62
C ALA A 158 4.38 7.35 5.69
N GLY A 159 4.10 6.34 4.86
CA GLY A 159 5.04 5.73 3.92
C GLY A 159 4.52 4.41 3.35
N VAL A 160 5.24 3.84 2.39
CA VAL A 160 4.88 2.57 1.74
C VAL A 160 6.05 1.58 1.70
N PHE A 161 5.74 0.29 1.64
CA PHE A 161 6.71 -0.79 1.50
C PHE A 161 6.63 -1.45 0.11
N ILE A 162 7.79 -1.73 -0.48
CA ILE A 162 7.92 -2.28 -1.84
C ILE A 162 8.42 -3.74 -1.78
N GLY A 163 7.59 -4.69 -2.21
CA GLY A 163 7.91 -6.12 -2.25
C GLY A 163 8.43 -6.59 -3.62
N ARG A 164 7.54 -7.17 -4.43
CA ARG A 164 7.85 -7.80 -5.73
C ARG A 164 8.82 -7.01 -6.64
N PRO A 165 8.71 -5.67 -6.82
CA PRO A 165 9.67 -4.89 -7.62
C PRO A 165 11.14 -5.02 -7.17
N VAL A 166 11.39 -5.06 -5.87
CA VAL A 166 12.75 -5.22 -5.31
C VAL A 166 13.25 -6.63 -5.56
N LEU A 167 12.42 -7.65 -5.34
CA LEU A 167 12.79 -9.06 -5.59
C LEU A 167 13.10 -9.32 -7.07
N TYR A 168 12.32 -8.76 -7.99
CA TYR A 168 12.52 -8.97 -9.42
C TYR A 168 13.74 -8.23 -9.95
N SER A 169 13.97 -7.00 -9.52
CA SER A 169 15.16 -6.25 -9.92
C SER A 169 16.46 -6.81 -9.33
N LEU A 170 16.42 -7.33 -8.10
CA LEU A 170 17.50 -8.11 -7.50
C LEU A 170 17.83 -9.36 -8.33
N ALA A 171 16.82 -10.09 -8.81
CA ALA A 171 17.01 -11.29 -9.63
C ALA A 171 17.45 -11.00 -11.08
N VAL A 172 17.22 -9.80 -11.60
CA VAL A 172 17.61 -9.40 -12.97
C VAL A 172 19.00 -8.77 -13.03
N ASP A 173 19.32 -7.88 -12.08
CA ASP A 173 20.49 -6.97 -12.12
C ASP A 173 21.07 -6.67 -10.72
N GLY A 174 20.83 -7.56 -9.74
CA GLY A 174 21.43 -7.49 -8.41
C GLY A 174 21.12 -6.21 -7.64
N GLU A 175 22.11 -5.71 -6.89
CA GLU A 175 22.01 -4.47 -6.14
C GLU A 175 21.76 -3.24 -7.05
N ALA A 176 22.34 -3.23 -8.25
CA ALA A 176 22.15 -2.17 -9.24
C ALA A 176 20.69 -2.08 -9.69
N GLY A 177 20.06 -3.25 -9.94
CA GLY A 177 18.63 -3.34 -10.22
C GLY A 177 17.77 -2.79 -9.10
N VAL A 178 18.01 -3.20 -7.86
CA VAL A 178 17.26 -2.70 -6.69
C VAL A 178 17.41 -1.19 -6.53
N ARG A 179 18.64 -0.68 -6.61
CA ARG A 179 18.96 0.75 -6.54
C ARG A 179 18.21 1.53 -7.64
N LYS A 180 18.16 0.99 -8.87
CA LYS A 180 17.43 1.58 -9.99
C LYS A 180 15.91 1.57 -9.79
N VAL A 181 15.31 0.50 -9.26
CA VAL A 181 13.86 0.48 -8.94
C VAL A 181 13.51 1.52 -7.88
N LEU A 182 14.32 1.65 -6.83
CA LEU A 182 14.09 2.66 -5.80
C LEU A 182 14.25 4.09 -6.34
N GLN A 183 15.21 4.31 -7.25
CA GLN A 183 15.36 5.60 -7.93
C GLN A 183 14.16 5.91 -8.84
N MET A 184 13.72 4.99 -9.71
CA MET A 184 12.56 5.21 -10.60
C MET A 184 11.27 5.53 -9.82
N LEU A 185 11.02 4.83 -8.69
CA LEU A 185 9.87 5.12 -7.82
C LEU A 185 9.96 6.51 -7.18
N ARG A 186 11.17 6.97 -6.87
CA ARG A 186 11.42 8.33 -6.36
C ARG A 186 11.24 9.38 -7.46
N ASP A 187 11.80 9.16 -8.64
CA ASP A 187 11.72 10.10 -9.78
C ASP A 187 10.26 10.29 -10.22
N GLU A 188 9.48 9.20 -10.33
CA GLU A 188 8.04 9.26 -10.61
C GLU A 188 7.25 9.97 -9.49
N LEU A 189 7.69 9.91 -8.23
CA LEU A 189 7.05 10.59 -7.10
C LEU A 189 7.38 12.08 -7.10
N GLU A 190 8.64 12.47 -7.28
CA GLU A 190 9.06 13.87 -7.38
C GLU A 190 8.40 14.56 -8.59
N LEU A 191 8.23 13.85 -9.71
CA LEU A 191 7.45 14.32 -10.86
C LEU A 191 5.96 14.47 -10.53
N ALA A 192 5.33 13.47 -9.87
CA ALA A 192 3.93 13.55 -9.46
C ALA A 192 3.68 14.69 -8.46
N MET A 193 4.61 14.93 -7.55
CA MET A 193 4.60 16.07 -6.62
C MET A 193 4.69 17.41 -7.36
N ALA A 194 5.64 17.57 -8.27
CA ALA A 194 5.79 18.80 -9.05
C ALA A 194 4.55 19.11 -9.89
N LEU A 195 3.98 18.11 -10.57
CA LEU A 195 2.76 18.24 -11.37
C LEU A 195 1.49 18.46 -10.51
N SER A 196 1.51 18.07 -9.24
CA SER A 196 0.40 18.28 -8.28
C SER A 196 0.55 19.55 -7.44
N GLY A 197 1.61 20.34 -7.64
CA GLY A 197 1.87 21.55 -6.85
C GLY A 197 2.32 21.30 -5.41
N CYS A 198 2.86 20.12 -5.09
CA CYS A 198 3.33 19.75 -3.75
C CYS A 198 4.86 19.93 -3.62
N PRO A 199 5.38 21.05 -3.09
CA PRO A 199 6.83 21.26 -2.95
C PRO A 199 7.50 20.35 -1.90
N SER A 200 6.73 19.75 -0.99
CA SER A 200 7.22 18.77 -0.02
C SER A 200 6.21 17.65 0.22
N LEU A 201 6.63 16.57 0.90
CA LEU A 201 5.74 15.47 1.29
C LEU A 201 4.58 15.92 2.21
N ARG A 202 4.72 17.05 2.91
CA ARG A 202 3.67 17.59 3.80
C ARG A 202 2.51 18.23 3.03
N ASP A 203 2.76 18.64 1.80
CA ASP A 203 1.76 19.27 0.94
C ASP A 203 0.88 18.22 0.25
N ILE A 204 1.29 16.95 0.25
CA ILE A 204 0.53 15.80 -0.27
C ILE A 204 -0.64 15.48 0.68
N THR A 205 -1.76 16.19 0.51
CA THR A 205 -2.97 16.01 1.31
C THR A 205 -4.09 15.27 0.57
N ARG A 206 -5.09 14.79 1.32
CA ARG A 206 -6.30 14.10 0.82
C ARG A 206 -7.08 14.84 -0.26
N ALA A 207 -6.92 16.16 -0.38
CA ALA A 207 -7.56 16.98 -1.40
C ALA A 207 -7.07 16.68 -2.84
N HIS A 208 -5.88 16.10 -2.99
CA HIS A 208 -5.28 15.81 -4.29
C HIS A 208 -5.83 14.56 -4.98
N VAL A 209 -6.58 13.71 -4.26
CA VAL A 209 -7.07 12.40 -4.76
C VAL A 209 -8.58 12.26 -4.64
N VAL A 210 -9.16 11.46 -5.55
CA VAL A 210 -10.59 11.09 -5.58
C VAL A 210 -10.69 9.56 -5.57
N THR A 211 -11.37 9.00 -4.58
CA THR A 211 -11.66 7.56 -4.49
C THR A 211 -13.01 7.21 -5.15
N ASP A 212 -13.29 5.92 -5.39
CA ASP A 212 -14.60 5.49 -5.88
C ASP A 212 -15.73 5.84 -4.89
N GLY A 213 -15.45 5.82 -3.59
CA GLY A 213 -16.38 6.32 -2.57
C GLY A 213 -16.71 7.80 -2.75
N ASP A 214 -15.75 8.64 -3.15
CA ASP A 214 -16.00 10.04 -3.48
C ASP A 214 -16.84 10.19 -4.75
N ARG A 215 -16.64 9.33 -5.76
CA ARG A 215 -17.46 9.32 -6.99
C ARG A 215 -18.91 8.93 -6.71
N ILE A 216 -19.14 7.88 -5.92
CA ILE A 216 -20.49 7.42 -5.58
C ILE A 216 -21.24 8.49 -4.75
N ARG A 217 -20.52 9.24 -3.90
CA ARG A 217 -21.07 10.42 -3.23
C ARG A 217 -21.43 11.55 -4.21
N ARG A 218 -20.54 11.88 -5.15
CA ARG A 218 -20.78 12.89 -6.21
C ARG A 218 -21.91 12.52 -7.19
N ALA A 219 -22.17 11.23 -7.41
CA ALA A 219 -23.16 10.74 -8.39
C ALA A 219 -24.57 10.44 -7.79
N ARG A 220 -24.80 10.83 -6.53
CA ARG A 220 -26.10 10.71 -5.83
C ARG A 220 -26.69 12.08 -5.44
N LEU A 221 -26.17 13.14 -6.05
CA LEU A 221 -26.56 14.54 -5.91
C LEU A 221 -27.01 15.08 -7.29
#